data_AF-A0AB39VGV1-F1
#
_entry.id   AF-A0AB39VGV1-F1
#
_cell.length_a   1.000
_cell.length_b   1.000
_cell.length_c   1.000
_cell.angle_alpha   90.00
_cell.angle_beta   90.00
_cell.angle_gamma   90.00
#
_symmetry.space_group_name_H-M   'P 1'
#
loop_
_entity.id
_entity.type
_entity.pdbx_description
1 polymer ?
#
loop_
_entity_poly.entity_id
_entity_poly.type
_entity_poly.pdbx_seq_one_letter_code
_entity_poly.pdbx_strand_id
1 'polypeptide(L)' 'MEKIKILGLGPGNLDYTLPIVLKKIEESDVIIGGKRHLESLGKYTKNKEHFY' A
#
# COMPACT_ATOMS: atom_id res chain seq x y z
N MET A 1 11.25 -3.22 16.10
CA MET A 1 9.89 -3.44 16.65
C MET A 1 8.97 -3.58 15.45
N GLU A 2 8.50 -4.80 15.20
CA GLU A 2 7.52 -5.09 14.14
C GLU A 2 6.24 -4.28 14.40
N LYS A 3 5.90 -3.34 13.52
CA LYS A 3 4.72 -2.49 13.65
C LYS A 3 3.81 -2.70 12.45
N ILE A 4 2.70 -3.39 12.66
CA ILE A 4 1.62 -3.47 11.68
C ILE A 4 0.94 -2.10 11.59
N LYS A 5 0.74 -1.61 10.36
CA LYS A 5 0.01 -0.38 10.08
C LYS A 5 -1.17 -0.72 9.17
N ILE A 6 -2.37 -0.28 9.55
CA ILE A 6 -3.54 -0.36 8.68
C ILE A 6 -3.66 1.00 7.99
N LEU A 7 -3.53 1.00 6.67
CA LEU A 7 -3.53 2.21 5.84
C LEU A 7 -4.74 2.20 4.91
N GLY A 8 -5.55 3.25 4.98
CA GLY A 8 -6.65 3.45 4.02
C GLY A 8 -6.12 3.99 2.69
N LEU A 9 -6.51 3.37 1.58
CA LEU A 9 -6.17 3.82 0.21
C LEU A 9 -7.23 4.77 -0.38
N GLY A 10 -8.32 5.03 0.34
CA GLY A 10 -9.46 5.78 -0.18
C GLY A 10 -10.30 4.97 -1.18
N PRO A 11 -11.05 5.63 -2.08
CA PRO A 11 -12.02 4.99 -2.98
C PRO A 11 -11.41 4.18 -4.14
N GLY A 12 -10.08 4.06 -4.22
CA GLY A 12 -9.37 3.23 -5.19
C GLY A 12 -8.60 3.97 -6.27
N ASN A 13 -8.89 5.25 -6.50
CA ASN A 13 -8.01 6.11 -7.31
C ASN A 13 -6.91 6.70 -6.41
N LEU A 14 -5.66 6.59 -6.86
CA LEU A 14 -4.45 7.03 -6.18
C LEU A 14 -4.47 8.53 -5.83
N ASP A 15 -5.16 9.37 -6.59
CA ASP A 15 -5.30 10.81 -6.33
C ASP A 15 -5.97 11.11 -4.97
N TYR A 16 -6.73 10.14 -4.44
CA TYR A 16 -7.36 10.23 -3.12
C TYR A 16 -6.52 9.61 -2.01
N THR A 17 -5.36 9.01 -2.33
CA THR A 17 -4.45 8.44 -1.35
C THR A 17 -3.59 9.55 -0.76
N LEU A 18 -3.61 9.67 0.58
CA LEU A 18 -2.81 10.68 1.26
C LEU A 18 -1.30 10.44 1.05
N PRO A 19 -0.49 11.50 0.85
CA PRO A 19 0.96 11.35 0.67
C PRO A 19 1.65 10.56 1.79
N ILE A 20 1.18 10.68 3.04
CA ILE A 20 1.71 9.93 4.18
C ILE A 20 1.53 8.41 4.03
N VAL A 21 0.44 7.98 3.38
CA VAL A 21 0.18 6.55 3.12
C VAL A 21 1.20 6.01 2.15
N LEU A 22 1.46 6.73 1.05
CA LEU A 22 2.48 6.35 0.06
C LEU A 22 3.87 6.26 0.71
N LYS A 23 4.23 7.23 1.55
CA LYS A 23 5.49 7.19 2.30
C LYS A 23 5.58 5.96 3.22
N LYS A 24 4.49 5.62 3.92
CA LYS A 24 4.47 4.44 4.81
C LYS A 24 4.50 3.11 4.04
N ILE A 25 3.91 3.07 2.86
CA ILE A 25 4.02 1.96 1.90
C ILE A 25 5.47 1.82 1.43
N GLU A 26 6.14 2.91 1.06
CA GLU A 26 7.54 2.88 0.62
C GLU A 26 8.49 2.38 1.71
N GLU A 27 8.31 2.85 2.95
CA GLU A 27 9.09 2.46 4.13
C GLU A 27 8.84 1.03 4.63
N SER A 28 7.78 0.34 4.17
CA SER A 28 7.44 -0.99 4.66
C SER A 28 8.16 -2.10 3.91
N ASP A 29 8.59 -3.13 4.64
CA ASP A 29 9.21 -4.33 4.08
C ASP A 29 8.20 -5.25 3.39
N VAL A 30 6.97 -5.33 3.90
CA VAL A 30 5.90 -6.22 3.42
C VAL A 30 4.57 -5.48 3.36
N ILE A 31 3.80 -5.72 2.29
CA ILE A 31 2.47 -5.15 2.08
C ILE A 31 1.48 -6.27 1.76
N ILE A 32 0.40 -6.31 2.53
CA ILE A 32 -0.69 -7.29 2.36
C ILE A 32 -1.96 -6.54 1.98
N GLY A 33 -2.61 -6.98 0.91
CA GLY A 33 -3.78 -6.29 0.37
C GLY A 33 -4.50 -7.11 -0.70
N GLY A 34 -5.77 -6.79 -0.94
CA GLY A 34 -6.52 -7.40 -2.04
C GLY A 34 -5.90 -7.03 -3.38
N LYS A 35 -5.85 -7.97 -4.34
CA LYS A 35 -5.19 -7.81 -5.65
C LYS A 35 -5.45 -6.48 -6.34
N ARG A 36 -6.72 -6.09 -6.48
CA ARG A 36 -7.13 -4.83 -7.15
C ARG A 36 -6.52 -3.58 -6.51
N HIS A 37 -6.38 -3.58 -5.18
CA HIS A 37 -5.80 -2.46 -4.45
C HIS A 37 -4.30 -2.36 -4.68
N LEU A 38 -3.59 -3.49 -4.59
CA LEU A 38 -2.15 -3.52 -4.81
C LEU A 38 -1.77 -3.20 -6.27
N GLU A 39 -2.54 -3.68 -7.24
CA GLU A 39 -2.35 -3.32 -8.65
C GLU A 39 -2.51 -1.81 -8.90
N SER A 40 -3.45 -1.14 -8.22
CA SER A 40 -3.62 0.33 -8.32
C SER A 40 -2.44 1.14 -7.74
N LEU A 41 -1.65 0.53 -6.85
CA LEU A 41 -0.47 1.16 -6.26
C LEU A 41 0.78 1.01 -7.15
N GLY A 42 0.77 0.09 -8.12
CA GLY A 42 1.82 -0.03 -9.14
C GLY A 42 3.24 0.03 -8.59
N LYS A 43 3.98 1.10 -8.90
CA LYS A 43 5.40 1.25 -8.51
C LYS A 43 5.62 1.30 -6.99
N TYR A 44 4.63 1.69 -6.20
CA TYR A 44 4.79 1.89 -4.75
C TYR A 44 4.92 0.58 -3.98
N THR A 45 4.43 -0.53 -4.54
CA THR A 45 4.35 -1.84 -3.89
C THR A 45 5.29 -2.89 -4.51
N LYS A 46 5.99 -2.54 -5.59
CA LYS A 46 6.79 -3.48 -6.38
C LYS A 46 7.75 -4.31 -5.51
N ASN A 47 7.70 -5.63 -5.66
CA ASN A 47 8.53 -6.63 -4.97
C ASN A 47 8.27 -6.81 -3.46
N LYS A 48 7.20 -6.25 -2.91
CA LYS A 48 6.80 -6.43 -1.49
C LYS A 48 5.32 -6.78 -1.32
N GLU A 49 4.65 -7.13 -2.41
CA GLU A 49 3.22 -7.44 -2.47
C GLU A 49 2.94 -8.88 -2.06
N HIS A 50 1.99 -9.05 -1.14
CA HIS A 50 1.38 -10.34 -0.84
C HIS A 50 -0.13 -10.22 -1.01
N PHE A 51 -0.64 -10.89 -2.03
CA PHE A 51 -2.07 -10.97 -2.32
C PHE A 51 -2.75 -11.95 -1.36
N TYR A 52 -3.96 -11.61 -0.92
CA TYR A 52 -4.89 -12.52 -0.27
C TYR A 52 -6.24 -12.51 -0.99
#